data_AF-A0A7N6B605-F1
#
_entry.id   AF-A0A7N6B605-F1
#
_cell.length_a   1.000
_cell.length_b   1.000
_cell.length_c   1.000
_cell.angle_alpha   90.00
_cell.angle_beta   90.00
_cell.angle_gamma   90.00
#
_symmetry.space_group_name_H-M   'P 1'
#
loop_
_entity.id
_entity.type
_entity.pdbx_description
1 polymer ?
#
loop_
_entity_poly.entity_id
_entity_poly.type
_entity_poly.pdbx_seq_one_letter_code
_entity_poly.pdbx_strand_id
1 'polypeptide(L)'
;MRSFNLITALLLYSNSWISVSGSESQTVEVQPGEEVTLLCSNISKHATQTEWFRVVQRTKPRCISSMYRSDGEASYCDEFQNGFEMSSNTSTVFLKIKRVDLSDSGLYFCGFYINTHTVITSATYLNVQDDPDGTTNLMTFTKPQFYLHVYLHYVCSVVCSDSKHSVLQNLASDDLNYAALSFLEKPKRVRKPASESVLESNVVYAATR
;
A
#
# COMPACT_ATOMS: atom_id res chain seq x y z
N MET A 1 -23.10 -4.83 17.83
CA MET A 1 -21.81 -4.14 18.13
C MET A 1 -20.62 -5.07 18.41
N ARG A 2 -20.78 -6.23 19.09
CA ARG A 2 -19.63 -7.12 19.40
C ARG A 2 -19.04 -7.87 18.18
N SER A 3 -19.85 -8.18 17.16
CA SER A 3 -19.41 -8.93 15.97
C SER A 3 -18.50 -8.13 15.04
N PHE A 4 -18.69 -6.81 14.91
CA PHE A 4 -17.87 -5.95 14.06
C PHE A 4 -16.41 -5.86 14.54
N ASN A 5 -16.18 -5.85 15.86
CA ASN A 5 -14.84 -5.82 16.44
C ASN A 5 -14.05 -7.12 16.23
N LEU A 6 -14.75 -8.26 16.11
CA LEU A 6 -14.12 -9.56 15.86
C LEU A 6 -13.67 -9.70 14.41
N ILE A 7 -14.46 -9.19 13.46
CA ILE A 7 -14.12 -9.22 12.03
C ILE A 7 -12.93 -8.29 11.74
N THR A 8 -12.90 -7.10 12.32
CA THR A 8 -11.73 -6.21 12.20
C THR A 8 -10.49 -6.78 12.87
N ALA A 9 -10.61 -7.42 14.04
CA ALA A 9 -9.49 -8.08 14.70
C ALA A 9 -8.94 -9.27 13.88
N LEU A 10 -9.81 -10.09 13.27
CA LEU A 10 -9.43 -11.21 12.41
C LEU A 10 -8.70 -10.74 11.13
N LEU A 11 -9.17 -9.66 10.51
CA LEU A 11 -8.52 -9.07 9.32
C LEU A 11 -7.13 -8.50 9.64
N LEU A 12 -6.96 -7.88 10.82
CA LEU A 12 -5.65 -7.40 11.27
C LEU A 12 -4.69 -8.55 11.60
N TYR A 13 -5.20 -9.64 12.17
CA TYR A 13 -4.42 -10.86 12.41
C TYR A 13 -3.95 -11.52 11.11
N SER A 14 -4.79 -11.55 10.06
CA SER A 14 -4.42 -12.15 8.77
C SER A 14 -3.42 -11.31 7.96
N ASN A 15 -3.37 -9.99 8.17
CA ASN A 15 -2.43 -9.09 7.49
C ASN A 15 -1.00 -9.12 8.09
N SER A 16 -0.79 -9.86 9.17
CA SER A 16 0.49 -9.92 9.87
C SER A 16 1.49 -10.93 9.26
N TRP A 17 1.10 -11.70 8.24
CA TRP A 17 1.88 -12.84 7.72
C TRP A 17 2.32 -12.75 6.26
N ILE A 18 2.21 -11.59 5.62
CA ILE A 18 2.80 -11.42 4.28
C ILE A 18 4.28 -11.10 4.44
N SER A 19 5.10 -12.13 4.65
CA SER A 19 6.54 -12.03 4.46
C SER A 19 6.81 -11.98 2.95
N VAL A 20 6.93 -10.78 2.39
CA VAL A 20 7.51 -10.61 1.05
C VAL A 20 9.00 -10.90 1.17
N SER A 21 9.41 -12.13 0.84
CA SER A 21 10.82 -12.41 0.54
C SER A 21 11.15 -11.76 -0.80
N GLY A 22 11.49 -10.48 -0.78
CA GLY A 22 12.01 -9.79 -1.95
C GLY A 22 13.39 -10.34 -2.28
N SER A 23 13.58 -10.94 -3.45
CA SER A 23 14.92 -11.08 -4.00
C SER A 23 15.47 -9.67 -4.21
N GLU A 24 16.76 -9.45 -3.94
CA GLU A 24 17.44 -8.16 -4.15
C GLU A 24 17.60 -7.87 -5.66
N SER A 25 16.49 -7.70 -6.37
CA SER A 25 16.49 -7.24 -7.75
C SER A 25 16.57 -5.72 -7.72
N GLN A 26 17.72 -5.18 -8.12
CA GLN A 26 17.91 -3.75 -8.21
C GLN A 26 17.17 -3.22 -9.44
N THR A 27 16.40 -2.14 -9.29
CA THR A 27 15.86 -1.38 -10.42
C THR A 27 16.67 -0.10 -10.58
N VAL A 28 17.08 0.20 -11.81
CA VAL A 28 17.79 1.45 -12.15
C VAL A 28 16.93 2.21 -13.14
N GLU A 29 16.60 3.45 -12.77
CA GLU A 29 15.80 4.38 -13.56
C GLU A 29 16.72 5.35 -14.29
N VAL A 30 16.49 5.57 -15.57
CA VAL A 30 17.31 6.46 -16.42
C VAL A 30 16.45 7.13 -17.49
N GLN A 31 16.82 8.33 -17.93
CA GLN A 31 16.13 8.99 -19.03
C GLN A 31 16.74 8.62 -20.40
N PRO A 32 15.96 8.67 -21.49
CA PRO A 32 16.48 8.47 -22.85
C PRO A 32 17.64 9.41 -23.17
N GLY A 33 18.67 8.88 -23.80
CA GLY A 33 19.87 9.62 -24.19
C GLY A 33 20.93 9.75 -23.10
N GLU A 34 20.60 9.44 -21.84
CA GLU A 34 21.58 9.45 -20.75
C GLU A 34 22.51 8.23 -20.80
N GLU A 35 23.56 8.31 -20.00
CA GLU A 35 24.54 7.26 -19.77
C GLU A 35 24.28 6.60 -18.41
N VAL A 36 24.33 5.27 -18.35
CA VAL A 36 24.15 4.52 -17.10
C VAL A 36 25.24 3.47 -16.94
N THR A 37 25.66 3.23 -15.70
CA THR A 37 26.60 2.16 -15.37
C THR A 37 25.96 1.16 -14.41
N LEU A 38 25.86 -0.09 -14.85
CA LEU A 38 25.37 -1.21 -14.06
C LEU A 38 26.54 -1.91 -13.37
N LEU A 39 26.29 -2.44 -12.17
CA LEU A 39 27.31 -3.01 -11.30
C LEU A 39 27.06 -4.49 -11.04
N CYS A 40 28.12 -5.27 -11.16
CA CYS A 40 28.17 -6.68 -10.83
C CYS A 40 29.19 -6.89 -9.71
N SER A 41 28.73 -6.95 -8.46
CA SER A 41 29.59 -7.16 -7.30
C SER A 41 29.79 -8.64 -7.00
N ASN A 42 30.75 -8.94 -6.12
CA ASN A 42 31.02 -10.28 -5.61
C ASN A 42 31.44 -11.28 -6.71
N ILE A 43 32.27 -10.80 -7.65
CA ILE A 43 32.90 -11.66 -8.64
C ILE A 43 33.92 -12.59 -7.98
N SER A 44 34.24 -13.70 -8.65
CA SER A 44 35.29 -14.62 -8.21
C SER A 44 36.61 -13.90 -7.95
N LYS A 45 37.28 -14.24 -6.84
CA LYS A 45 38.68 -13.81 -6.59
C LYS A 45 39.70 -14.54 -7.47
N HIS A 46 39.27 -15.60 -8.14
CA HIS A 46 40.11 -16.37 -9.06
C HIS A 46 39.90 -15.89 -10.49
N ALA A 47 40.88 -16.16 -11.35
CA ALA A 47 40.78 -15.89 -12.78
C ALA A 47 39.61 -16.68 -13.38
N THR A 48 38.51 -16.00 -13.70
CA THR A 48 37.31 -16.59 -14.31
C THR A 48 36.81 -15.72 -15.45
N GLN A 49 36.11 -16.34 -16.39
CA GLN A 49 35.34 -15.60 -17.39
C GLN A 49 34.14 -14.95 -16.72
N THR A 50 33.97 -13.64 -16.92
CA THR A 50 32.77 -12.91 -16.49
C THR A 50 32.04 -12.37 -17.71
N GLU A 51 30.72 -12.52 -17.73
CA GLU A 51 29.87 -12.16 -18.86
C GLU A 51 28.70 -11.31 -18.42
N TRP A 52 28.35 -10.34 -19.28
CA TRP A 52 27.14 -9.56 -19.19
C TRP A 52 26.11 -10.03 -20.19
N PHE A 53 24.87 -10.15 -19.74
CA PHE A 53 23.73 -10.53 -20.54
C PHE A 53 22.61 -9.52 -20.40
N ARG A 54 21.79 -9.43 -21.45
CA ARG A 54 20.50 -8.73 -21.42
C ARG A 54 19.35 -9.63 -21.85
N VAL A 55 18.19 -9.37 -21.27
CA VAL A 55 16.88 -9.86 -21.66
C VAL A 55 15.96 -8.66 -21.77
N VAL A 56 15.72 -8.25 -23.00
CA VAL A 56 14.96 -7.05 -23.35
C VAL A 56 13.75 -7.45 -24.19
N GLN A 57 12.61 -6.78 -24.02
CA GLN A 57 11.36 -7.10 -24.73
C GLN A 57 10.90 -8.57 -24.61
N ARG A 58 11.18 -9.24 -23.46
CA ARG A 58 10.87 -10.67 -23.21
C ARG A 58 11.47 -11.63 -24.24
N THR A 59 12.61 -11.24 -24.83
CA THR A 59 13.36 -12.08 -25.75
C THR A 59 14.26 -13.07 -25.00
N LYS A 60 15.00 -13.91 -25.72
CA LYS A 60 15.98 -14.83 -25.15
C LYS A 60 17.18 -14.03 -24.60
N PRO A 61 17.91 -14.54 -23.59
CA PRO A 61 19.14 -13.91 -23.12
C PRO A 61 20.16 -13.75 -24.25
N ARG A 62 20.81 -12.59 -24.29
CA ARG A 62 21.86 -12.26 -25.25
C ARG A 62 23.10 -11.78 -24.52
N CYS A 63 24.27 -12.32 -24.91
CA CYS A 63 25.56 -11.80 -24.46
C CYS A 63 25.75 -10.37 -24.97
N ILE A 64 26.28 -9.51 -24.11
CA ILE A 64 26.70 -8.15 -24.42
C ILE A 64 28.23 -8.12 -24.56
N SER A 65 28.91 -8.53 -23.49
CA SER A 65 30.36 -8.47 -23.37
C SER A 65 30.88 -9.53 -22.40
N SER A 66 32.16 -9.82 -22.52
CA SER A 66 32.84 -10.89 -21.81
C SER A 66 34.28 -10.49 -21.50
N MET A 67 34.76 -10.78 -20.29
CA MET A 67 36.11 -10.43 -19.83
C MET A 67 36.72 -11.57 -19.03
N TYR A 68 37.96 -11.93 -19.36
CA TYR A 68 38.73 -12.91 -18.59
C TYR A 68 39.61 -12.19 -17.57
N ARG A 69 39.39 -12.46 -16.27
CA ARG A 69 40.01 -11.75 -15.13
C ARG A 69 39.62 -10.27 -15.05
N SER A 70 39.83 -9.68 -13.89
CA SER A 70 39.54 -8.26 -13.65
C SER A 70 40.53 -7.29 -14.32
N ASP A 71 41.68 -7.78 -14.78
CA ASP A 71 42.73 -7.01 -15.47
C ASP A 71 42.76 -7.29 -16.99
N GLY A 72 41.82 -8.10 -17.50
CA GLY A 72 41.75 -8.46 -18.91
C GLY A 72 41.08 -7.40 -19.77
N GLU A 73 41.23 -7.56 -21.08
CA GLU A 73 40.51 -6.75 -22.06
C GLU A 73 39.08 -7.27 -22.26
N ALA A 74 38.13 -6.34 -22.41
CA ALA A 74 36.75 -6.68 -22.70
C ALA A 74 36.60 -7.10 -24.17
N SER A 75 35.95 -8.24 -24.37
CA SER A 75 35.43 -8.68 -25.67
C SER A 75 33.92 -8.39 -25.74
N TYR A 76 33.43 -8.08 -26.94
CA TYR A 76 32.03 -7.74 -27.16
C TYR A 76 31.39 -8.73 -28.11
N CYS A 77 30.14 -9.09 -27.84
CA CYS A 77 29.32 -9.88 -28.75
C CYS A 77 28.86 -8.97 -29.91
N ASP A 78 29.00 -9.43 -31.16
CA ASP A 78 29.07 -8.64 -32.42
C ASP A 78 28.18 -7.37 -32.50
N GLU A 79 26.93 -7.45 -32.05
CA GLU A 79 25.96 -6.35 -32.15
C GLU A 79 26.15 -5.23 -31.11
N PHE A 80 27.01 -5.42 -30.10
CA PHE A 80 27.07 -4.57 -28.91
C PHE A 80 28.35 -3.75 -28.76
N GLN A 81 29.28 -3.81 -29.73
CA GLN A 81 30.60 -3.19 -29.63
C GLN A 81 30.59 -1.66 -29.47
N ASN A 82 29.59 -0.97 -30.00
CA ASN A 82 29.58 0.51 -30.02
C ASN A 82 28.75 1.15 -28.89
N GLY A 83 27.69 0.49 -28.41
CA GLY A 83 26.76 1.04 -27.40
C GLY A 83 27.14 0.75 -25.96
N PHE A 84 27.98 -0.27 -25.74
CA PHE A 84 28.33 -0.78 -24.43
C PHE A 84 29.83 -0.68 -24.18
N GLU A 85 30.20 -0.50 -22.92
CA GLU A 85 31.58 -0.50 -22.46
C GLU A 85 31.67 -1.31 -21.17
N MET A 86 32.51 -2.34 -21.16
CA MET A 86 32.74 -3.18 -19.99
C MET A 86 34.07 -2.82 -19.36
N SER A 87 34.05 -2.63 -18.04
CA SER A 87 35.25 -2.36 -17.24
C SER A 87 35.16 -3.11 -15.91
N SER A 88 36.25 -3.13 -15.15
CA SER A 88 36.35 -3.93 -13.93
C SER A 88 37.28 -3.29 -12.91
N ASN A 89 37.04 -3.63 -11.65
CA ASN A 89 37.98 -3.46 -10.55
C ASN A 89 38.20 -4.82 -9.85
N THR A 90 38.91 -4.84 -8.73
CA THR A 90 39.27 -6.06 -7.99
C THR A 90 38.09 -6.97 -7.63
N SER A 91 36.88 -6.45 -7.44
CA SER A 91 35.72 -7.22 -6.95
C SER A 91 34.41 -6.96 -7.68
N THR A 92 34.42 -6.06 -8.66
CA THR A 92 33.23 -5.57 -9.33
C THR A 92 33.50 -5.44 -10.82
N VAL A 93 32.54 -5.89 -11.62
CA VAL A 93 32.53 -5.66 -13.06
C VAL A 93 31.41 -4.68 -13.38
N PHE A 94 31.73 -3.72 -14.24
CA PHE A 94 30.85 -2.63 -14.63
C PHE A 94 30.43 -2.82 -16.08
N LEU A 95 29.16 -2.52 -16.37
CA LEU A 95 28.65 -2.38 -17.72
C LEU A 95 28.08 -0.99 -17.89
N LYS A 96 28.77 -0.21 -18.72
CA LYS A 96 28.40 1.15 -19.07
C LYS A 96 27.62 1.14 -20.38
N ILE A 97 26.44 1.74 -20.39
CA ILE A 97 25.59 1.94 -21.56
C ILE A 97 25.71 3.42 -21.93
N LYS A 98 26.33 3.71 -23.08
CA LYS A 98 26.77 5.08 -23.43
C LYS A 98 25.61 6.03 -23.73
N ARG A 99 24.55 5.51 -24.35
CA ARG A 99 23.35 6.26 -24.71
C ARG A 99 22.15 5.34 -24.67
N VAL A 100 21.33 5.49 -23.65
CA VAL A 100 20.18 4.62 -23.41
C VAL A 100 19.00 5.00 -24.30
N ASP A 101 18.30 4.00 -24.85
CA ASP A 101 17.04 4.17 -25.57
C ASP A 101 15.87 3.50 -24.81
N LEU A 102 14.63 3.90 -25.07
CA LEU A 102 13.45 3.25 -24.47
C LEU A 102 13.44 1.73 -24.69
N SER A 103 13.89 1.31 -25.87
CA SER A 103 14.01 -0.10 -26.25
C SER A 103 15.04 -0.88 -25.44
N ASP A 104 15.93 -0.23 -24.68
CA ASP A 104 16.91 -0.88 -23.81
C ASP A 104 16.35 -1.29 -22.45
N SER A 105 15.12 -0.89 -22.12
CA SER A 105 14.43 -1.32 -20.89
C SER A 105 14.34 -2.85 -20.80
N GLY A 106 14.83 -3.42 -19.70
CA GLY A 106 14.81 -4.86 -19.48
C GLY A 106 15.76 -5.33 -18.40
N LEU A 107 15.95 -6.65 -18.33
CA LEU A 107 16.78 -7.28 -17.32
C LEU A 107 18.21 -7.43 -17.82
N TYR A 108 19.16 -6.86 -17.09
CA TYR A 108 20.59 -7.01 -17.29
C TYR A 108 21.14 -7.83 -16.14
N PHE A 109 21.92 -8.86 -16.44
CA PHE A 109 22.53 -9.67 -15.41
C PHE A 109 23.93 -10.06 -15.80
N CYS A 110 24.75 -10.26 -14.78
CA CYS A 110 26.11 -10.73 -14.96
C CYS A 110 26.27 -12.10 -14.31
N GLY A 111 27.23 -12.85 -14.82
CA GLY A 111 27.64 -14.07 -14.20
C GLY A 111 29.09 -14.38 -14.48
N PHE A 112 29.63 -15.32 -13.73
CA PHE A 112 30.98 -15.79 -13.95
C PHE A 112 31.02 -17.32 -14.00
N TYR A 113 32.02 -17.83 -14.72
CA TYR A 113 32.20 -19.25 -14.92
C TYR A 113 33.05 -19.85 -13.79
N ILE A 114 32.50 -20.81 -13.05
CA ILE A 114 33.23 -21.58 -12.03
C ILE A 114 33.17 -23.05 -12.41
N ASN A 115 34.34 -23.67 -12.56
CA ASN A 115 34.50 -25.09 -12.91
C ASN A 115 33.78 -25.45 -14.23
N THR A 116 32.49 -25.80 -14.14
CA THR A 116 31.63 -26.21 -15.26
C THR A 116 30.27 -25.49 -15.26
N HIS A 117 30.07 -24.50 -14.39
CA HIS A 117 28.80 -23.84 -14.17
C HIS A 117 28.91 -22.32 -14.32
N THR A 118 27.91 -21.72 -14.96
CA THR A 118 27.70 -20.28 -14.95
C THR A 118 26.93 -19.90 -13.69
N VAL A 119 27.51 -19.03 -12.87
CA VAL A 119 26.89 -18.52 -11.66
C VAL A 119 26.45 -17.08 -11.92
N ILE A 120 25.15 -16.80 -11.82
CA ILE A 120 24.59 -15.45 -11.91
C ILE A 120 24.71 -14.81 -10.53
N THR A 121 25.30 -13.61 -10.45
CA THR A 121 25.55 -12.92 -9.18
C THR A 121 24.65 -11.74 -8.95
N SER A 122 24.43 -10.94 -9.99
CA SER A 122 23.65 -9.70 -9.93
C SER A 122 22.71 -9.65 -11.11
N ALA A 123 21.50 -9.16 -10.84
CA ALA A 123 20.47 -8.91 -11.84
C ALA A 123 19.84 -7.55 -11.56
N THR A 124 19.87 -6.68 -12.56
CA THR A 124 19.37 -5.32 -12.50
C THR A 124 18.33 -5.12 -13.59
N TYR A 125 17.15 -4.64 -13.22
CA TYR A 125 16.15 -4.19 -14.18
C TYR A 125 16.43 -2.73 -14.53
N LEU A 126 16.81 -2.48 -15.78
CA LEU A 126 16.93 -1.12 -16.31
C LEU A 126 15.56 -0.67 -16.80
N ASN A 127 15.07 0.44 -16.26
CA ASN A 127 13.83 1.07 -16.67
C ASN A 127 14.12 2.45 -17.24
N VAL A 128 13.77 2.64 -18.50
CA VAL A 128 13.99 3.90 -19.23
C VAL A 128 12.65 4.61 -19.27
N GLN A 129 12.51 5.70 -18.52
CA GLN A 129 11.27 6.47 -18.44
C GLN A 129 11.30 7.60 -19.46
N ASP A 130 10.23 7.77 -20.23
CA ASP A 130 10.04 9.00 -21.00
C ASP A 130 9.79 10.18 -20.05
N ASP A 131 10.43 11.31 -20.32
CA ASP A 131 10.19 12.56 -19.61
C ASP A 131 8.72 12.99 -19.80
N PRO A 132 7.93 13.13 -18.71
CA PRO A 132 6.53 13.54 -18.81
C PRO A 132 6.32 14.98 -19.33
N ASP A 133 7.36 15.82 -19.41
CA ASP A 133 7.22 17.23 -19.80
C ASP A 133 7.06 17.47 -21.32
N GLY A 134 7.01 16.40 -22.13
CA GLY A 134 6.83 16.50 -23.58
C GLY A 134 5.37 16.62 -24.04
N THR A 135 4.47 15.71 -23.65
CA THR A 135 3.04 15.73 -24.04
C THR A 135 2.19 14.69 -23.30
N THR A 136 2.04 14.76 -21.97
CA THR A 136 1.07 13.89 -21.26
C THR A 136 0.16 14.63 -20.29
N ASN A 137 -0.53 15.66 -20.80
CA ASN A 137 -1.81 16.10 -20.23
C ASN A 137 -2.97 15.32 -20.89
N LEU A 138 -3.03 13.99 -20.75
CA LEU A 138 -4.28 13.25 -20.98
C LEU A 138 -4.28 11.78 -20.48
N MET A 139 -3.90 11.53 -19.23
CA MET A 139 -4.45 10.35 -18.53
C MET A 139 -4.95 10.77 -17.16
N THR A 140 -6.23 11.09 -17.13
CA THR A 140 -7.05 11.24 -15.95
C THR A 140 -6.88 9.97 -15.11
N PHE A 141 -5.99 10.00 -14.11
CA PHE A 141 -5.92 8.96 -13.09
C PHE A 141 -7.18 9.04 -12.25
N THR A 142 -8.25 8.45 -12.75
CA THR A 142 -9.37 8.00 -11.95
C THR A 142 -8.85 6.91 -11.03
N LYS A 143 -8.15 7.29 -9.95
CA LYS A 143 -7.56 6.33 -9.01
C LYS A 143 -8.72 5.49 -8.44
N PRO A 144 -8.75 4.16 -8.64
CA PRO A 144 -9.84 3.31 -8.13
C PRO A 144 -9.97 3.41 -6.61
N GLN A 145 -8.89 3.80 -5.92
CA GLN A 145 -8.88 4.11 -4.49
C GLN A 145 -9.81 5.27 -4.11
N PHE A 146 -9.91 6.32 -4.94
CA PHE A 146 -10.80 7.45 -4.69
C PHE A 146 -12.26 7.06 -4.92
N TYR A 147 -12.56 6.29 -5.97
CA TYR A 147 -13.91 5.79 -6.23
C TYR A 147 -14.39 4.85 -5.14
N LEU A 148 -13.51 3.97 -4.66
CA LEU A 148 -13.80 3.08 -3.54
C LEU A 148 -14.06 3.86 -2.24
N HIS A 149 -13.26 4.89 -1.96
CA HIS A 149 -13.47 5.76 -0.79
C HIS A 149 -14.80 6.51 -0.86
N VAL A 150 -15.14 7.10 -2.02
CA VAL A 150 -16.40 7.81 -2.24
C VAL A 150 -17.59 6.85 -2.14
N TYR A 151 -17.48 5.67 -2.74
CA TYR A 151 -18.52 4.63 -2.66
C TYR A 151 -18.72 4.14 -1.23
N LEU A 152 -17.64 3.87 -0.47
CA LEU A 152 -17.75 3.49 0.93
C LEU A 152 -18.40 4.60 1.76
N HIS A 153 -18.05 5.87 1.52
CA HIS A 153 -18.61 7.00 2.25
C HIS A 153 -20.11 7.17 1.97
N TYR A 154 -20.54 6.98 0.71
CA TYR A 154 -21.94 7.00 0.30
C TYR A 154 -22.74 5.83 0.90
N VAL A 155 -22.21 4.61 0.86
CA VAL A 155 -22.85 3.44 1.51
C VAL A 155 -22.95 3.66 3.02
N CYS A 156 -21.91 4.21 3.65
CA CYS A 156 -21.94 4.58 5.07
C CYS A 156 -23.03 5.61 5.37
N SER A 157 -23.22 6.64 4.55
CA SER A 157 -24.22 7.68 4.82
C SER A 157 -25.66 7.18 4.69
N VAL A 158 -25.93 6.28 3.73
CA VAL A 158 -27.24 5.63 3.56
C VAL A 158 -27.52 4.69 4.74
N VAL A 159 -26.57 3.82 5.10
CA VAL A 159 -26.71 2.87 6.23
C VAL A 159 -26.80 3.59 7.57
N CYS A 160 -26.06 4.70 7.77
CA CYS A 160 -26.17 5.53 8.97
C CYS A 160 -27.48 6.32 9.06
N SER A 161 -28.12 6.62 7.93
CA SER A 161 -29.41 7.32 7.92
C SER A 161 -30.55 6.41 8.39
N ASP A 162 -30.52 5.12 8.06
CA ASP A 162 -31.44 4.13 8.63
C ASP A 162 -31.22 3.94 10.15
N SER A 163 -29.97 4.04 10.61
CA SER A 163 -29.68 4.02 12.05
C SER A 163 -30.17 5.26 12.78
N LYS A 164 -30.18 6.44 12.15
CA LYS A 164 -30.70 7.68 12.78
C LYS A 164 -32.23 7.73 12.80
N HIS A 165 -32.89 7.17 11.78
CA HIS A 165 -34.35 7.11 11.75
C HIS A 165 -34.91 6.15 12.83
N SER A 166 -34.23 5.02 13.07
CA SER A 166 -34.59 4.10 14.16
C SER A 166 -34.27 4.66 15.56
N VAL A 167 -33.22 5.46 15.74
CA VAL A 167 -32.92 6.08 17.05
C VAL A 167 -33.91 7.20 17.42
N LEU A 168 -34.39 8.00 16.45
CA LEU A 168 -35.42 9.01 16.71
C LEU A 168 -36.78 8.39 17.08
N GLN A 169 -37.12 7.23 16.49
CA GLN A 169 -38.33 6.50 16.85
C GLN A 169 -38.24 5.83 18.23
N ASN A 170 -37.04 5.40 18.66
CA ASN A 170 -36.85 4.78 19.97
C ASN A 170 -36.81 5.80 21.12
N LEU A 171 -36.41 7.05 20.90
CA LEU A 171 -36.51 8.11 21.93
C LEU A 171 -37.94 8.64 22.12
N ALA A 172 -38.82 8.47 21.12
CA ALA A 172 -40.21 8.88 21.20
C ALA A 172 -41.15 7.80 21.77
N SER A 173 -40.65 6.56 21.97
CA SER A 173 -41.47 5.42 22.39
C SER A 173 -41.52 5.20 23.90
N ASP A 174 -40.75 5.95 24.70
CA ASP A 174 -40.63 5.75 26.16
C ASP A 174 -41.39 6.79 27.01
N ASP A 175 -42.28 7.60 26.45
CA ASP A 175 -43.18 8.45 27.23
C ASP A 175 -44.50 7.71 27.54
N LEU A 176 -44.53 7.12 28.73
CA LEU A 176 -45.68 6.44 29.32
C LEU A 176 -46.92 7.36 29.40
N ASN A 177 -48.04 6.81 28.95
CA ASN A 177 -49.41 7.26 29.17
C ASN A 177 -49.68 7.60 30.66
N TYR A 178 -50.12 8.82 30.94
CA TYR A 178 -50.93 9.12 32.12
C TYR A 178 -52.13 10.00 31.75
N ALA A 179 -53.29 9.62 32.26
CA ALA A 179 -54.60 10.18 31.91
C ALA A 179 -54.78 11.63 32.42
N ALA A 180 -55.53 12.40 31.63
CA ALA A 180 -55.85 13.80 31.88
C ALA A 180 -56.81 14.01 33.07
N LEU A 181 -56.60 15.11 33.80
CA LEU A 181 -57.65 15.78 34.57
C LEU A 181 -57.63 17.27 34.21
N SER A 182 -58.62 17.71 33.43
CA SER A 182 -58.87 19.12 33.16
C SER A 182 -59.86 19.67 34.18
N PHE A 183 -59.42 20.57 35.04
CA PHE A 183 -60.31 21.38 35.88
C PHE A 183 -60.27 22.84 35.41
N LEU A 184 -61.45 23.36 35.06
CA LEU A 184 -61.66 24.76 34.69
C LEU A 184 -61.52 25.68 35.91
N GLU A 185 -61.02 26.88 35.62
CA GLU A 185 -60.43 27.91 36.51
C GLU A 185 -61.28 28.39 37.69
N LYS A 186 -60.59 28.83 38.76
CA LYS A 186 -60.99 30.02 39.55
C LYS A 186 -59.77 30.87 40.00
N PRO A 187 -59.95 32.20 40.21
CA PRO A 187 -58.89 33.19 40.04
C PRO A 187 -58.19 33.67 41.33
N LYS A 188 -56.96 34.19 41.15
CA LYS A 188 -56.15 35.16 41.95
C LYS A 188 -56.25 35.14 43.49
N ARG A 189 -55.09 34.99 44.19
CA ARG A 189 -54.44 36.02 45.06
C ARG A 189 -53.20 35.52 45.83
N VAL A 190 -52.08 36.25 45.65
CA VAL A 190 -51.09 36.80 46.62
C VAL A 190 -50.54 35.97 47.82
N ARG A 191 -49.18 35.98 47.90
CA ARG A 191 -48.21 35.93 49.04
C ARG A 191 -47.56 34.59 49.50
N LYS A 192 -46.20 34.63 49.56
CA LYS A 192 -45.17 33.79 50.23
C LYS A 192 -45.38 33.64 51.76
N PRO A 193 -44.60 32.84 52.54
CA PRO A 193 -43.79 31.61 52.29
C PRO A 193 -43.90 30.48 53.38
N ALA A 194 -43.15 29.38 53.18
CA ALA A 194 -42.45 28.47 54.13
C ALA A 194 -43.17 27.41 55.02
N SER A 195 -42.65 26.16 54.90
CA SER A 195 -42.36 25.07 55.89
C SER A 195 -43.43 24.61 56.90
N GLU A 196 -43.75 23.31 56.97
CA GLU A 196 -43.27 22.32 57.98
C GLU A 196 -44.13 21.03 58.06
N SER A 197 -43.44 19.91 58.31
CA SER A 197 -43.77 18.65 59.01
C SER A 197 -45.07 17.83 58.80
N VAL A 198 -44.84 16.57 58.37
CA VAL A 198 -45.18 15.29 59.05
C VAL A 198 -46.48 15.20 59.84
N LEU A 199 -47.40 14.31 59.43
CA LEU A 199 -48.04 13.36 60.34
C LEU A 199 -48.68 12.17 59.60
N GLU A 200 -48.16 10.99 59.90
CA GLU A 200 -48.71 9.68 59.54
C GLU A 200 -49.75 9.26 60.59
N SER A 201 -50.88 8.69 60.17
CA SER A 201 -51.80 8.03 61.11
C SER A 201 -52.37 6.74 60.52
N ASN A 202 -51.82 5.63 61.00
CA ASN A 202 -52.40 4.30 60.88
C ASN A 202 -53.56 4.17 61.87
N VAL A 203 -54.71 3.65 61.44
CA VAL A 203 -55.68 3.01 62.35
C VAL A 203 -56.30 1.78 61.70
N VAL A 204 -56.11 0.65 62.39
CA VAL A 204 -56.74 -0.65 62.19
C VAL A 204 -57.96 -0.72 63.10
N TYR A 205 -59.08 -1.25 62.60
CA TYR A 205 -60.17 -1.75 63.46
C TYR A 205 -60.62 -3.16 63.05
N ALA A 206 -60.64 -4.03 64.05
CA ALA A 206 -61.25 -5.36 64.15
C ALA A 206 -62.79 -5.22 64.37
N ALA A 207 -63.70 -6.20 64.40
CA ALA A 207 -63.80 -7.67 64.24
C ALA A 207 -65.32 -7.95 63.99
N THR A 208 -65.82 -9.12 63.57
CA THR A 208 -66.04 -10.33 64.39
C THR A 208 -66.82 -11.37 63.56
N ARG A 209 -66.50 -12.65 63.75
CA ARG A 209 -67.45 -13.67 64.21
C ARG A 209 -66.70 -14.71 65.04
#